data_AF-A0A8J6ZTI9-F1
#
_entry.id   AF-A0A8J6ZTI9-F1
#
_cell.length_a   1.000
_cell.length_b   1.000
_cell.length_c   1.000
_cell.angle_alpha   90.00
_cell.angle_beta   90.00
_cell.angle_gamma   90.00
#
_symmetry.space_group_name_H-M   'P 1'
#
loop_
_entity.id
_entity.type
_entity.pdbx_description
1 polymer ?
#
loop_
_entity_poly.entity_id
_entity_poly.type
_entity_poly.pdbx_seq_one_letter_code
_entity_poly.pdbx_strand_id
1 'polypeptide(L)'
;MSNIWINTKYNLIEKIIRRHPDLQDILETCNFEPLTKREGNRLVVVQPKVAIACNLPQAFAEGNCEIDFSNIILRGLKISLNHQDILGQLMTGINTQPDWGCRRFLKQLDQNNFEVNLGKTTVVLSKLETLDLCLCVDGVCQEYRKSIIEFENSLQTWDFEFIDVANVRGFILFSVGQKLWKLMQQFADEFDYSKGKSEWHLFHNEDISIRVSRGIRDHAFILPRVDSDLSLLPNYKINIIYKINDVYLQSIERGKVTSWQQDIGLRGTWTARYTKHWLLDKYIPKVINYYLDKFQLSEAELLAEIINYKGERLQIKEINHIRDLLPYLRDIQSWLHIYKENIAASLLQSYYQAFTDLIRNTDSAITGIDYIMRNLLRIKWKNTQEEIPSNSTHWNFKYAINCLDEQVARINNSKYEKSFNADLITRTFIWIIENGKISFSQAQLNAAQQALQPLWEQSRFEMRHVYLNQ
;
A
#
# COMPACT_ATOMS: atom_id res chain seq x y z
N MET A 1 35.97 0.42 11.17
CA MET A 1 37.16 1.18 10.72
C MET A 1 37.79 0.62 9.44
N SER A 2 37.68 -0.68 9.12
CA SER A 2 38.19 -1.29 7.87
C SER A 2 37.69 -0.64 6.57
N ASN A 3 36.39 -0.33 6.47
CA ASN A 3 35.78 0.14 5.21
C ASN A 3 36.34 1.48 4.69
N ILE A 4 36.88 2.34 5.57
CA ILE A 4 37.40 3.66 5.19
C ILE A 4 38.67 3.54 4.32
N TRP A 5 39.54 2.58 4.65
CA TRP A 5 40.81 2.32 3.93
C TRP A 5 40.61 1.64 2.58
N ILE A 6 39.56 0.84 2.42
CA ILE A 6 39.19 0.24 1.14
C ILE A 6 38.62 1.33 0.22
N ASN A 7 37.77 2.21 0.74
CA ASN A 7 37.19 3.33 -0.01
C ASN A 7 38.26 4.31 -0.54
N THR A 8 39.33 4.59 0.24
CA THR A 8 40.43 5.44 -0.24
C THR A 8 41.17 4.84 -1.43
N LYS A 9 41.34 3.50 -1.49
CA LYS A 9 41.93 2.81 -2.64
C LYS A 9 40.99 2.75 -3.85
N TYR A 10 39.69 2.53 -3.62
CA TYR A 10 38.67 2.51 -4.67
C TYR A 10 38.60 3.85 -5.42
N ASN A 11 38.44 4.95 -4.65
CA ASN A 11 38.49 6.31 -5.17
C ASN A 11 39.84 6.66 -5.84
N LEU A 12 40.94 6.03 -5.44
CA LEU A 12 42.25 6.19 -6.10
C LEU A 12 42.25 5.53 -7.47
N ILE A 13 41.85 4.25 -7.57
CA ILE A 13 41.85 3.49 -8.83
C ILE A 13 40.96 4.17 -9.86
N GLU A 14 39.75 4.56 -9.50
CA GLU A 14 38.84 5.22 -10.43
C GLU A 14 39.34 6.62 -10.85
N LYS A 15 39.93 7.40 -9.91
CA LYS A 15 40.57 8.69 -10.25
C LYS A 15 41.83 8.52 -11.09
N ILE A 16 42.57 7.43 -10.95
CA ILE A 16 43.74 7.13 -11.79
C ILE A 16 43.25 6.81 -13.20
N ILE A 17 42.27 5.90 -13.35
CA ILE A 17 41.71 5.55 -14.67
C ILE A 17 41.12 6.80 -15.36
N ARG A 18 40.36 7.65 -14.66
CA ARG A 18 39.84 8.92 -15.20
C ARG A 18 40.91 10.00 -15.48
N ARG A 19 42.16 9.80 -15.08
CA ARG A 19 43.30 10.69 -15.41
C ARG A 19 44.10 10.21 -16.62
N HIS A 20 43.76 9.04 -17.16
CA HIS A 20 44.38 8.43 -18.33
C HIS A 20 43.32 8.39 -19.46
N PRO A 21 43.34 9.33 -20.42
CA PRO A 21 42.35 9.38 -21.51
C PRO A 21 42.30 8.06 -22.30
N ASP A 22 43.45 7.39 -22.42
CA ASP A 22 43.69 6.08 -23.01
C ASP A 22 42.97 4.92 -22.28
N LEU A 23 42.59 5.09 -21.01
CA LEU A 23 41.77 4.13 -20.25
C LEU A 23 40.31 4.57 -20.12
N GLN A 24 39.97 5.77 -20.58
CA GLN A 24 38.62 6.31 -20.52
C GLN A 24 37.69 5.58 -21.51
N ASP A 25 38.19 5.28 -22.71
CA ASP A 25 37.53 4.39 -23.69
C ASP A 25 37.19 3.01 -23.11
N ILE A 26 38.01 2.48 -22.18
CA ILE A 26 37.76 1.19 -21.51
C ILE A 26 36.60 1.30 -20.52
N LEU A 27 36.45 2.43 -19.82
CA LEU A 27 35.29 2.69 -18.96
C LEU A 27 33.99 2.93 -19.74
N GLU A 28 34.09 3.48 -20.95
CA GLU A 28 32.94 3.77 -21.80
C GLU A 28 32.48 2.52 -22.59
N THR A 29 33.40 1.72 -23.11
CA THR A 29 33.09 0.41 -23.73
C THR A 29 32.59 -0.65 -22.75
N CYS A 30 32.77 -0.46 -21.44
CA CYS A 30 32.16 -1.34 -20.43
C CYS A 30 30.70 -0.98 -20.09
N ASN A 31 30.17 0.17 -20.54
CA ASN A 31 28.79 0.56 -20.25
C ASN A 31 27.76 -0.38 -20.89
N PHE A 32 26.61 -0.54 -20.25
CA PHE A 32 25.46 -1.17 -20.90
C PHE A 32 24.77 -0.19 -21.86
N GLU A 33 24.19 -0.71 -22.94
CA GLU A 33 23.31 0.08 -23.80
C GLU A 33 21.96 0.34 -23.09
N PRO A 34 21.51 1.61 -22.95
CA PRO A 34 20.26 1.92 -22.27
C PRO A 34 19.05 1.30 -22.98
N LEU A 35 18.24 0.54 -22.24
CA LEU A 35 17.13 -0.25 -22.77
C LEU A 35 16.06 -0.46 -21.70
N THR A 36 14.80 -0.30 -22.09
CA THR A 36 13.66 -0.83 -21.32
C THR A 36 12.92 -1.84 -22.18
N LYS A 37 12.89 -3.10 -21.75
CA LYS A 37 12.24 -4.21 -22.48
C LYS A 37 11.32 -4.98 -21.55
N ARG A 38 10.10 -5.28 -22.01
CA ARG A 38 9.14 -6.14 -21.30
C ARG A 38 8.81 -7.37 -22.16
N GLU A 39 8.97 -8.55 -21.57
CA GLU A 39 8.64 -9.84 -22.16
C GLU A 39 7.67 -10.56 -21.22
N GLY A 40 6.37 -10.40 -21.49
CA GLY A 40 5.31 -10.84 -20.58
C GLY A 40 5.43 -10.15 -19.20
N ASN A 41 5.74 -10.96 -18.19
CA ASN A 41 5.90 -10.52 -16.80
C ASN A 41 7.37 -10.29 -16.40
N ARG A 42 8.33 -10.49 -17.31
CA ARG A 42 9.72 -10.08 -17.11
C ARG A 42 9.93 -8.66 -17.66
N LEU A 43 10.42 -7.77 -16.82
CA LEU A 43 10.81 -6.40 -17.15
C LEU A 43 12.32 -6.26 -16.97
N VAL A 44 13.01 -5.74 -17.98
CA VAL A 44 14.43 -5.41 -17.91
C VAL A 44 14.57 -3.91 -18.14
N VAL A 45 15.20 -3.22 -17.18
CA VAL A 45 15.53 -1.79 -17.26
C VAL A 45 17.04 -1.65 -17.16
N VAL A 46 17.64 -0.97 -18.12
CA VAL A 46 19.08 -0.84 -18.27
C VAL A 46 19.45 0.63 -18.42
N GLN A 47 20.44 1.05 -17.64
CA GLN A 47 21.14 2.33 -17.71
C GLN A 47 22.65 2.05 -17.85
N PRO A 48 23.48 3.02 -18.26
CA PRO A 48 24.89 2.79 -18.58
C PRO A 48 25.70 2.06 -17.51
N LYS A 49 25.41 2.31 -16.23
CA LYS A 49 26.09 1.69 -15.08
C LYS A 49 25.38 0.52 -14.42
N VAL A 50 24.07 0.36 -14.62
CA VAL A 50 23.23 -0.60 -13.88
C VAL A 50 22.19 -1.23 -14.79
N ALA A 51 22.01 -2.54 -14.68
CA ALA A 51 20.89 -3.25 -15.27
C ALA A 51 20.08 -3.95 -14.16
N ILE A 52 18.75 -3.86 -14.23
CA ILE A 52 17.84 -4.61 -13.36
C ILE A 52 16.90 -5.45 -14.22
N ALA A 53 16.93 -6.75 -14.01
CA ALA A 53 15.98 -7.69 -14.60
C ALA A 53 15.03 -8.20 -13.52
N CYS A 54 13.76 -7.81 -13.59
CA CYS A 54 12.72 -8.11 -12.62
C CYS A 54 11.64 -9.02 -13.21
N ASN A 55 11.23 -10.03 -12.45
CA ASN A 55 10.01 -10.77 -12.67
C ASN A 55 8.92 -10.13 -11.80
N LEU A 56 7.94 -9.48 -12.45
CA LEU A 56 6.84 -8.77 -11.80
C LEU A 56 5.93 -9.76 -11.05
N PRO A 57 5.31 -9.34 -9.92
CA PRO A 57 4.45 -10.20 -9.13
C PRO A 57 3.18 -10.54 -9.92
N GLN A 58 2.74 -11.80 -9.83
CA GLN A 58 1.58 -12.31 -10.58
C GLN A 58 0.48 -12.69 -9.61
N ALA A 59 -0.59 -11.89 -9.56
CA ALA A 59 -1.76 -12.14 -8.73
C ALA A 59 -1.41 -12.55 -7.29
N PHE A 60 -0.73 -11.62 -6.61
CA PHE A 60 -0.11 -11.75 -5.29
C PHE A 60 1.12 -12.65 -5.21
N ALA A 61 1.45 -13.48 -6.21
CA ALA A 61 2.65 -14.31 -6.17
C ALA A 61 3.92 -13.45 -6.09
N GLU A 62 4.92 -13.94 -5.36
CA GLU A 62 6.15 -13.21 -5.11
C GLU A 62 6.91 -12.89 -6.40
N GLY A 63 7.37 -11.64 -6.51
CA GLY A 63 8.27 -11.19 -7.55
C GLY A 63 9.73 -11.32 -7.11
N ASN A 64 10.66 -11.17 -8.04
CA ASN A 64 12.09 -11.08 -7.73
C ASN A 64 12.82 -10.24 -8.78
N CYS A 65 14.02 -9.78 -8.47
CA CYS A 65 14.88 -9.13 -9.45
C CYS A 65 16.36 -9.48 -9.27
N GLU A 66 17.12 -9.30 -10.34
CA GLU A 66 18.57 -9.42 -10.39
C GLU A 66 19.13 -8.06 -10.82
N ILE A 67 20.12 -7.57 -10.08
CA ILE A 67 20.82 -6.30 -10.30
C ILE A 67 22.27 -6.61 -10.70
N ASP A 68 22.65 -6.14 -11.89
CA ASP A 68 23.99 -6.24 -12.47
C ASP A 68 24.62 -4.84 -12.61
N PHE A 69 25.94 -4.74 -12.45
CA PHE A 69 26.71 -3.50 -12.58
C PHE A 69 27.70 -3.58 -13.74
N SER A 70 27.86 -2.48 -14.48
CA SER A 70 28.79 -2.39 -15.62
C SER A 70 30.23 -2.01 -15.20
N ASN A 71 30.39 -1.48 -13.98
CA ASN A 71 31.69 -1.15 -13.40
C ASN A 71 32.60 -2.38 -13.31
N ILE A 72 33.83 -2.24 -13.82
CA ILE A 72 34.88 -3.28 -13.85
C ILE A 72 35.09 -3.97 -12.48
N ILE A 73 34.99 -3.22 -11.38
CA ILE A 73 35.21 -3.74 -10.01
C ILE A 73 34.00 -4.54 -9.50
N LEU A 74 32.79 -4.18 -9.93
CA LEU A 74 31.53 -4.88 -9.60
C LEU A 74 31.12 -5.88 -10.69
N ARG A 75 31.92 -6.04 -11.75
CA ARG A 75 31.60 -6.87 -12.90
C ARG A 75 31.54 -8.34 -12.50
N GLY A 76 30.39 -8.96 -12.71
CA GLY A 76 30.11 -10.34 -12.29
C GLY A 76 29.52 -10.46 -10.87
N LEU A 77 29.40 -9.36 -10.11
CA LEU A 77 28.53 -9.32 -8.95
C LEU A 77 27.08 -9.27 -9.44
N LYS A 78 26.31 -10.34 -9.16
CA LYS A 78 24.86 -10.40 -9.36
C LYS A 78 24.17 -10.31 -8.01
N ILE A 79 23.32 -9.31 -7.81
CA ILE A 79 22.55 -9.17 -6.57
C ILE A 79 21.10 -9.57 -6.85
N SER A 80 20.69 -10.72 -6.31
CA SER A 80 19.30 -11.17 -6.38
C SER A 80 18.50 -10.67 -5.18
N LEU A 81 17.33 -10.09 -5.43
CA LEU A 81 16.38 -9.59 -4.42
C LEU A 81 15.06 -10.35 -4.54
N ASN A 82 14.48 -10.76 -3.42
CA ASN A 82 13.15 -11.39 -3.38
C ASN A 82 12.03 -10.32 -3.25
N HIS A 83 10.78 -10.77 -3.17
CA HIS A 83 9.61 -9.90 -3.05
C HIS A 83 9.68 -8.98 -1.81
N GLN A 84 10.18 -9.50 -0.69
CA GLN A 84 10.32 -8.79 0.58
C GLN A 84 11.43 -7.74 0.52
N ASP A 85 12.56 -8.06 -0.12
CA ASP A 85 13.65 -7.11 -0.36
C ASP A 85 13.19 -5.95 -1.27
N ILE A 86 12.48 -6.26 -2.37
CA ILE A 86 11.96 -5.25 -3.30
C ILE A 86 10.97 -4.31 -2.61
N LEU A 87 9.99 -4.86 -1.88
CA LEU A 87 8.99 -4.05 -1.19
C LEU A 87 9.60 -3.28 -0.02
N GLY A 88 10.35 -3.95 0.87
CA GLY A 88 10.87 -3.37 2.11
C GLY A 88 12.04 -2.39 1.93
N GLN A 89 12.79 -2.47 0.82
CA GLN A 89 13.99 -1.66 0.58
C GLN A 89 13.84 -0.68 -0.60
N LEU A 90 13.36 -1.13 -1.76
CA LEU A 90 13.40 -0.36 -3.02
C LEU A 90 12.15 0.52 -3.27
N MET A 91 11.03 0.16 -2.66
CA MET A 91 9.72 0.77 -2.94
C MET A 91 9.54 2.17 -2.31
N THR A 92 10.35 2.52 -1.31
CA THR A 92 10.31 3.80 -0.59
C THR A 92 11.10 4.88 -1.34
N GLY A 93 10.48 6.04 -1.59
CA GLY A 93 11.16 7.20 -2.20
C GLY A 93 11.38 7.10 -3.71
N ILE A 94 10.54 6.34 -4.42
CA ILE A 94 10.53 6.27 -5.90
C ILE A 94 10.44 7.68 -6.49
N ASN A 95 11.15 7.91 -7.61
CA ASN A 95 11.26 9.18 -8.34
C ASN A 95 11.95 10.33 -7.58
N THR A 96 12.62 10.07 -6.45
CA THR A 96 13.41 11.09 -5.73
C THR A 96 14.89 11.04 -6.07
N GLN A 97 15.60 12.15 -5.92
CA GLN A 97 17.06 12.16 -6.12
C GLN A 97 17.79 11.43 -4.97
N PRO A 98 18.98 10.84 -5.24
CA PRO A 98 19.76 10.13 -4.21
C PRO A 98 20.09 10.95 -2.96
N ASP A 99 20.28 12.27 -3.12
CA ASP A 99 20.71 13.20 -2.05
C ASP A 99 19.56 13.69 -1.16
N TRP A 100 18.30 13.35 -1.45
CA TRP A 100 17.16 13.84 -0.67
C TRP A 100 16.88 13.03 0.59
N GLY A 101 17.50 11.86 0.77
CA GLY A 101 17.27 10.99 1.93
C GLY A 101 15.84 10.41 1.99
N CYS A 102 15.17 10.29 0.85
CA CYS A 102 13.84 9.67 0.75
C CYS A 102 13.89 8.16 0.46
N ARG A 103 15.03 7.64 -0.01
CA ARG A 103 15.21 6.23 -0.41
C ARG A 103 15.92 5.46 0.70
N ARG A 104 15.22 4.51 1.32
CA ARG A 104 15.72 3.72 2.46
C ARG A 104 16.99 2.91 2.17
N PHE A 105 17.11 2.40 0.94
CA PHE A 105 18.27 1.62 0.50
C PHE A 105 19.54 2.45 0.28
N LEU A 106 19.47 3.78 0.37
CA LEU A 106 20.59 4.70 0.17
C LEU A 106 20.96 5.45 1.44
N LYS A 107 22.27 5.59 1.66
CA LYS A 107 22.84 6.49 2.68
C LYS A 107 24.02 7.23 2.09
N GLN A 108 23.91 8.56 2.05
CA GLN A 108 25.00 9.41 1.56
C GLN A 108 26.21 9.31 2.49
N LEU A 109 27.39 9.04 1.94
CA LEU A 109 28.66 9.03 2.67
C LEU A 109 29.39 10.37 2.51
N ASP A 110 29.43 10.90 1.28
CA ASP A 110 29.98 12.21 0.94
C ASP A 110 29.26 12.80 -0.30
N GLN A 111 29.77 13.89 -0.87
CA GLN A 111 29.15 14.55 -2.03
C GLN A 111 29.10 13.70 -3.31
N ASN A 112 29.94 12.67 -3.40
CA ASN A 112 30.15 11.85 -4.59
C ASN A 112 29.89 10.34 -4.35
N ASN A 113 29.86 9.86 -3.10
CA ASN A 113 29.73 8.44 -2.77
C ASN A 113 28.52 8.15 -1.87
N PHE A 114 27.84 7.04 -2.17
CA PHE A 114 26.67 6.54 -1.45
C PHE A 114 26.89 5.09 -1.01
N GLU A 115 26.52 4.78 0.22
CA GLU A 115 26.34 3.42 0.73
C GLU A 115 24.97 2.92 0.28
N VAL A 116 24.95 1.77 -0.38
CA VAL A 116 23.76 1.20 -1.02
C VAL A 116 23.55 -0.20 -0.48
N ASN A 117 22.40 -0.43 0.15
CA ASN A 117 22.02 -1.71 0.75
C ASN A 117 21.00 -2.41 -0.14
N LEU A 118 21.35 -3.57 -0.70
CA LEU A 118 20.54 -4.35 -1.62
C LEU A 118 20.43 -5.78 -1.09
N GLY A 119 19.29 -6.09 -0.45
CA GLY A 119 19.04 -7.38 0.18
C GLY A 119 19.97 -7.58 1.37
N LYS A 120 20.95 -8.49 1.22
CA LYS A 120 22.02 -8.76 2.20
C LYS A 120 23.38 -8.17 1.80
N THR A 121 23.45 -7.43 0.69
CA THR A 121 24.69 -6.91 0.12
C THR A 121 24.78 -5.40 0.31
N THR A 122 25.90 -4.91 0.85
CA THR A 122 26.19 -3.47 0.89
C THR A 122 27.31 -3.15 -0.10
N VAL A 123 27.06 -2.22 -1.01
CA VAL A 123 28.07 -1.69 -1.96
C VAL A 123 28.22 -0.18 -1.79
N VAL A 124 29.37 0.36 -2.19
CA VAL A 124 29.58 1.82 -2.26
C VAL A 124 29.60 2.20 -3.74
N LEU A 125 28.68 3.07 -4.14
CA LEU A 125 28.53 3.55 -5.50
C LEU A 125 28.89 5.03 -5.61
N SER A 126 29.44 5.42 -6.75
CA SER A 126 29.57 6.82 -7.12
C SER A 126 28.20 7.45 -7.40
N LYS A 127 28.14 8.78 -7.42
CA LYS A 127 26.92 9.56 -7.69
C LYS A 127 26.26 9.19 -9.04
N LEU A 128 27.05 8.86 -10.07
CA LEU A 128 26.53 8.47 -11.39
C LEU A 128 25.90 7.07 -11.32
N GLU A 129 26.61 6.09 -10.75
CA GLU A 129 26.09 4.72 -10.57
C GLU A 129 24.85 4.69 -9.67
N THR A 130 24.80 5.55 -8.66
CA THR A 130 23.64 5.70 -7.76
C THR A 130 22.46 6.33 -8.48
N LEU A 131 22.68 7.27 -9.39
CA LEU A 131 21.63 7.86 -10.22
C LEU A 131 21.06 6.84 -11.20
N ASP A 132 21.92 6.09 -11.89
CA ASP A 132 21.52 5.01 -12.81
C ASP A 132 20.75 3.90 -12.07
N LEU A 133 21.21 3.52 -10.86
CA LEU A 133 20.49 2.59 -9.99
C LEU A 133 19.10 3.13 -9.63
N CYS A 134 18.99 4.39 -9.21
CA CYS A 134 17.70 5.02 -8.91
C CYS A 134 16.75 5.00 -10.10
N LEU A 135 17.24 5.32 -11.30
CA LEU A 135 16.43 5.31 -12.53
C LEU A 135 15.95 3.89 -12.89
N CYS A 136 16.81 2.87 -12.73
CA CYS A 136 16.39 1.47 -12.92
C CYS A 136 15.36 1.04 -11.87
N VAL A 137 15.61 1.36 -10.60
CA VAL A 137 14.71 1.07 -9.47
C VAL A 137 13.36 1.74 -9.67
N ASP A 138 13.32 2.99 -10.15
CA ASP A 138 12.08 3.71 -10.42
C ASP A 138 11.27 3.02 -11.52
N GLY A 139 11.90 2.70 -12.66
CA GLY A 139 11.23 1.99 -13.75
C GLY A 139 10.67 0.62 -13.35
N VAL A 140 11.43 -0.14 -12.55
CA VAL A 140 11.00 -1.45 -12.05
C VAL A 140 9.89 -1.32 -11.00
N CYS A 141 10.09 -0.50 -9.97
CA CYS A 141 9.15 -0.38 -8.85
C CYS A 141 7.82 0.26 -9.25
N GLN A 142 7.80 1.16 -10.25
CA GLN A 142 6.56 1.68 -10.82
C GLN A 142 5.67 0.56 -11.40
N GLU A 143 6.20 -0.27 -12.30
CA GLU A 143 5.44 -1.37 -12.91
C GLU A 143 5.14 -2.51 -11.90
N TYR A 144 6.02 -2.74 -10.93
CA TYR A 144 5.81 -3.68 -9.82
C TYR A 144 4.63 -3.25 -8.93
N ARG A 145 4.62 -1.99 -8.49
CA ARG A 145 3.52 -1.39 -7.73
C ARG A 145 2.22 -1.41 -8.52
N LYS A 146 2.27 -1.02 -9.79
CA LYS A 146 1.11 -1.01 -10.69
C LYS A 146 0.50 -2.40 -10.81
N SER A 147 1.32 -3.44 -10.98
CA SER A 147 0.85 -4.82 -11.05
C SER A 147 0.07 -5.21 -9.77
N ILE A 148 0.62 -4.95 -8.59
CA ILE A 148 -0.07 -5.19 -7.30
C ILE A 148 -1.39 -4.41 -7.20
N ILE A 149 -1.39 -3.11 -7.56
CA ILE A 149 -2.59 -2.26 -7.52
C ILE A 149 -3.65 -2.75 -8.52
N GLU A 150 -3.27 -3.20 -9.71
CA GLU A 150 -4.18 -3.76 -10.71
C GLU A 150 -4.86 -5.05 -10.19
N PHE A 151 -4.14 -5.92 -9.47
CA PHE A 151 -4.74 -7.10 -8.81
C PHE A 151 -5.68 -6.71 -7.66
N GLU A 152 -5.24 -5.83 -6.75
CA GLU A 152 -6.05 -5.37 -5.61
C GLU A 152 -7.35 -4.68 -6.06
N ASN A 153 -7.30 -3.88 -7.13
CA ASN A 153 -8.48 -3.24 -7.72
C ASN A 153 -9.39 -4.26 -8.43
N SER A 154 -8.81 -5.23 -9.15
CA SER A 154 -9.58 -6.23 -9.92
C SER A 154 -10.37 -7.19 -9.03
N LEU A 155 -9.81 -7.57 -7.87
CA LEU A 155 -10.47 -8.41 -6.87
C LEU A 155 -11.21 -7.61 -5.79
N GLN A 156 -11.06 -6.28 -5.76
CA GLN A 156 -11.63 -5.36 -4.78
C GLN A 156 -11.23 -5.75 -3.33
N THR A 157 -9.93 -5.90 -3.10
CA THR A 157 -9.38 -6.56 -1.90
C THR A 157 -8.76 -5.61 -0.85
N TRP A 158 -8.68 -4.31 -1.14
CA TRP A 158 -8.08 -3.29 -0.25
C TRP A 158 -8.63 -3.28 1.19
N ASP A 159 -9.94 -3.44 1.35
CA ASP A 159 -10.64 -3.37 2.64
C ASP A 159 -10.65 -4.71 3.41
N PHE A 160 -9.92 -5.72 2.92
CA PHE A 160 -9.87 -7.06 3.48
C PHE A 160 -8.46 -7.45 3.93
N GLU A 161 -8.36 -8.14 5.06
CA GLU A 161 -7.11 -8.69 5.57
C GLU A 161 -6.64 -9.85 4.69
N PHE A 162 -5.36 -9.82 4.28
CA PHE A 162 -4.73 -10.85 3.47
C PHE A 162 -4.11 -11.94 4.36
N ILE A 163 -4.28 -13.20 3.97
CA ILE A 163 -3.70 -14.38 4.60
C ILE A 163 -2.88 -15.14 3.55
N ASP A 164 -1.66 -15.55 3.93
CA ASP A 164 -0.84 -16.52 3.21
C ASP A 164 -0.19 -17.49 4.23
N VAL A 165 -0.89 -18.58 4.57
CA VAL A 165 -0.45 -19.55 5.60
C VAL A 165 -0.88 -20.97 5.22
N ALA A 166 0.02 -21.95 5.35
CA ALA A 166 -0.27 -23.37 5.20
C ALA A 166 -1.03 -23.73 3.90
N ASN A 167 -0.56 -23.20 2.76
CA ASN A 167 -1.18 -23.33 1.43
C ASN A 167 -2.59 -22.72 1.29
N VAL A 168 -3.05 -21.96 2.29
CA VAL A 168 -4.25 -21.12 2.20
C VAL A 168 -3.82 -19.68 1.96
N ARG A 169 -4.03 -19.25 0.73
CA ARG A 169 -3.88 -17.86 0.29
C ARG A 169 -5.26 -17.24 0.06
N GLY A 170 -5.54 -16.08 0.64
CA GLY A 170 -6.86 -15.47 0.51
C GLY A 170 -7.09 -14.21 1.33
N PHE A 171 -8.36 -13.79 1.40
CA PHE A 171 -8.79 -12.62 2.14
C PHE A 171 -9.90 -12.97 3.14
N ILE A 172 -9.78 -12.51 4.40
CA ILE A 172 -10.86 -12.65 5.39
C ILE A 172 -12.01 -11.72 5.00
N LEU A 173 -13.20 -12.27 4.74
CA LEU A 173 -14.38 -11.48 4.40
C LEU A 173 -15.14 -11.03 5.67
N PHE A 174 -15.40 -11.97 6.56
CA PHE A 174 -16.12 -11.85 7.84
C PHE A 174 -15.97 -13.18 8.61
N SER A 175 -16.56 -13.28 9.80
CA SER A 175 -16.53 -14.52 10.59
C SER A 175 -17.93 -14.97 11.03
N VAL A 176 -18.11 -16.26 11.24
CA VAL A 176 -19.40 -16.87 11.66
C VAL A 176 -19.22 -17.84 12.81
N GLY A 177 -20.30 -18.14 13.53
CA GLY A 177 -20.36 -19.26 14.47
C GLY A 177 -20.30 -20.63 13.79
N GLN A 178 -19.75 -21.62 14.50
CA GLN A 178 -19.63 -23.00 14.01
C GLN A 178 -21.00 -23.60 13.60
N LYS A 179 -22.09 -23.26 14.32
CA LYS A 179 -23.47 -23.69 14.02
C LYS A 179 -23.91 -23.21 12.64
N LEU A 180 -23.74 -21.92 12.34
CA LEU A 180 -24.12 -21.32 11.06
C LEU A 180 -23.27 -21.89 9.90
N TRP A 181 -21.96 -22.05 10.10
CA TRP A 181 -21.08 -22.64 9.08
C TRP A 181 -21.50 -24.07 8.70
N LYS A 182 -21.85 -24.91 9.68
CA LYS A 182 -22.35 -26.27 9.41
C LYS A 182 -23.63 -26.27 8.57
N LEU A 183 -24.56 -25.34 8.84
CA LEU A 183 -25.77 -25.18 8.02
C LEU A 183 -25.44 -24.69 6.61
N MET A 184 -24.46 -23.80 6.43
CA MET A 184 -24.00 -23.37 5.11
C MET A 184 -23.41 -24.55 4.33
N GLN A 185 -22.55 -25.38 4.93
CA GLN A 185 -22.02 -26.58 4.29
C GLN A 185 -23.13 -27.56 3.90
N GLN A 186 -24.06 -27.87 4.81
CA GLN A 186 -25.20 -28.75 4.53
C GLN A 186 -26.08 -28.23 3.38
N PHE A 187 -26.31 -26.92 3.30
CA PHE A 187 -27.03 -26.32 2.18
C PHE A 187 -26.25 -26.47 0.86
N ALA A 188 -24.94 -26.22 0.87
CA ALA A 188 -24.10 -26.42 -0.32
C ALA A 188 -24.11 -27.88 -0.80
N ASP A 189 -24.14 -28.85 0.13
CA ASP A 189 -24.29 -30.27 -0.18
C ASP A 189 -25.68 -30.62 -0.73
N GLU A 190 -26.77 -30.12 -0.12
CA GLU A 190 -28.15 -30.35 -0.59
C GLU A 190 -28.36 -29.73 -1.99
N PHE A 191 -27.72 -28.60 -2.30
CA PHE A 191 -27.83 -27.84 -3.56
C PHE A 191 -26.55 -27.90 -4.44
N ASP A 192 -25.86 -29.04 -4.50
CA ASP A 192 -24.74 -29.24 -5.44
C ASP A 192 -25.23 -29.19 -6.91
N TYR A 193 -24.47 -28.56 -7.81
CA TYR A 193 -24.86 -28.35 -9.22
C TYR A 193 -25.14 -29.65 -9.98
N SER A 194 -24.61 -30.79 -9.53
CA SER A 194 -24.87 -32.12 -10.10
C SER A 194 -26.21 -32.73 -9.67
N LYS A 195 -26.81 -32.25 -8.58
CA LYS A 195 -28.01 -32.84 -7.94
C LYS A 195 -29.34 -32.25 -8.42
N GLY A 196 -29.32 -31.12 -9.12
CA GLY A 196 -30.56 -30.46 -9.57
C GLY A 196 -30.35 -29.23 -10.45
N LYS A 197 -31.43 -28.47 -10.67
CA LYS A 197 -31.48 -27.36 -11.65
C LYS A 197 -32.18 -26.09 -11.14
N SER A 198 -32.42 -25.97 -9.84
CA SER A 198 -32.93 -24.70 -9.29
C SER A 198 -31.85 -23.62 -9.33
N GLU A 199 -32.23 -22.35 -9.19
CA GLU A 199 -31.29 -21.22 -9.15
C GLU A 199 -30.17 -21.38 -8.10
N TRP A 200 -30.38 -22.19 -7.06
CA TRP A 200 -29.45 -22.45 -5.96
C TRP A 200 -28.53 -23.65 -6.20
N HIS A 201 -28.74 -24.44 -7.25
CA HIS A 201 -27.85 -25.56 -7.62
C HIS A 201 -26.58 -25.02 -8.31
N LEU A 202 -25.78 -24.30 -7.53
CA LEU A 202 -24.60 -23.52 -7.93
C LEU A 202 -23.36 -23.86 -7.09
N PHE A 203 -23.45 -24.89 -6.25
CA PHE A 203 -22.38 -25.29 -5.35
C PHE A 203 -21.66 -26.54 -5.86
N HIS A 204 -20.38 -26.63 -5.53
CA HIS A 204 -19.67 -27.90 -5.45
C HIS A 204 -19.03 -27.95 -4.07
N ASN A 205 -19.17 -29.07 -3.35
CA ASN A 205 -18.46 -29.25 -2.09
C ASN A 205 -17.15 -30.02 -2.33
N GLU A 206 -16.04 -29.41 -1.94
CA GLU A 206 -14.72 -30.05 -1.89
C GLU A 206 -14.25 -30.04 -0.43
N ASP A 207 -14.34 -31.20 0.22
CA ASP A 207 -14.07 -31.46 1.64
C ASP A 207 -14.79 -30.52 2.63
N ILE A 208 -14.15 -29.40 2.95
CA ILE A 208 -14.64 -28.38 3.89
C ILE A 208 -14.92 -27.05 3.21
N SER A 209 -14.77 -26.96 1.89
CA SER A 209 -14.81 -25.70 1.13
C SER A 209 -16.07 -25.56 0.30
N ILE A 210 -16.64 -24.35 0.26
CA ILE A 210 -17.78 -24.04 -0.59
C ILE A 210 -17.25 -23.41 -1.88
N ARG A 211 -17.30 -24.19 -2.97
CA ARG A 211 -16.95 -23.73 -4.33
C ARG A 211 -18.23 -23.31 -5.05
N VAL A 212 -18.29 -22.07 -5.52
CA VAL A 212 -19.43 -21.57 -6.30
C VAL A 212 -19.14 -21.80 -7.79
N SER A 213 -19.90 -22.68 -8.42
CA SER A 213 -19.67 -23.19 -9.77
C SER A 213 -20.97 -23.55 -10.49
N ARG A 214 -21.03 -23.30 -11.80
CA ARG A 214 -22.05 -23.89 -12.69
C ARG A 214 -21.49 -25.05 -13.52
N GLY A 215 -20.47 -25.74 -13.04
CA GLY A 215 -19.80 -26.88 -13.70
C GLY A 215 -18.93 -26.53 -14.91
N ILE A 216 -19.13 -25.36 -15.55
CA ILE A 216 -18.34 -24.87 -16.69
C ILE A 216 -17.23 -23.92 -16.23
N ARG A 217 -17.51 -23.10 -15.21
CA ARG A 217 -16.60 -22.14 -14.59
C ARG A 217 -16.94 -21.96 -13.13
N ASP A 218 -15.93 -21.56 -12.37
CA ASP A 218 -16.04 -21.25 -10.95
C ASP A 218 -15.97 -19.74 -10.74
N HIS A 219 -16.82 -19.27 -9.85
CA HIS A 219 -17.00 -17.86 -9.58
C HIS A 219 -16.29 -17.44 -8.29
N ALA A 220 -16.31 -18.29 -7.26
CA ALA A 220 -15.66 -18.05 -5.98
C ALA A 220 -15.27 -19.36 -5.28
N PHE A 221 -14.20 -19.30 -4.47
CA PHE A 221 -13.77 -20.36 -3.56
C PHE A 221 -13.82 -19.82 -2.14
N ILE A 222 -14.60 -20.46 -1.27
CA ILE A 222 -14.82 -20.02 0.10
C ILE A 222 -14.27 -21.10 1.05
N LEU A 223 -13.24 -20.73 1.81
CA LEU A 223 -12.61 -21.59 2.80
C LEU A 223 -12.99 -21.16 4.23
N PRO A 224 -13.34 -22.11 5.11
CA PRO A 224 -13.34 -21.86 6.55
C PRO A 224 -11.91 -21.90 7.08
N ARG A 225 -11.58 -20.98 7.99
CA ARG A 225 -10.41 -21.09 8.87
C ARG A 225 -10.83 -20.90 10.32
N VAL A 226 -10.43 -21.82 11.17
CA VAL A 226 -10.52 -21.65 12.62
C VAL A 226 -9.36 -20.77 13.06
N ASP A 227 -9.66 -19.77 13.89
CA ASP A 227 -8.62 -18.99 14.56
C ASP A 227 -7.91 -19.89 15.58
N SER A 228 -6.59 -20.09 15.42
CA SER A 228 -5.83 -21.08 16.18
C SER A 228 -5.89 -20.82 17.67
N ASP A 229 -5.87 -19.54 18.04
CA ASP A 229 -5.71 -19.09 19.42
C ASP A 229 -7.03 -19.19 20.21
N LEU A 230 -8.16 -19.35 19.50
CA LEU A 230 -9.50 -19.49 20.06
C LEU A 230 -10.08 -20.90 19.93
N SER A 231 -9.37 -21.82 19.27
CA SER A 231 -9.81 -23.17 18.91
C SER A 231 -10.25 -24.07 20.09
N LEU A 232 -9.84 -23.74 21.33
CA LEU A 232 -10.17 -24.45 22.56
C LEU A 232 -11.47 -23.96 23.24
N LEU A 233 -12.08 -22.88 22.76
CA LEU A 233 -13.33 -22.36 23.32
C LEU A 233 -14.55 -23.05 22.70
N PRO A 234 -15.61 -23.38 23.48
CA PRO A 234 -16.77 -24.12 22.99
C PRO A 234 -17.61 -23.38 21.92
N ASN A 235 -17.36 -22.08 21.72
CA ASN A 235 -18.00 -21.23 20.70
C ASN A 235 -16.95 -20.49 19.84
N TYR A 236 -15.89 -21.18 19.39
CA TYR A 236 -14.91 -20.57 18.49
C TYR A 236 -15.57 -20.12 17.16
N LYS A 237 -15.08 -18.99 16.63
CA LYS A 237 -15.55 -18.41 15.38
C LYS A 237 -14.74 -18.95 14.20
N ILE A 238 -15.38 -19.03 13.04
CA ILE A 238 -14.79 -19.47 11.78
C ILE A 238 -14.67 -18.24 10.87
N ASN A 239 -13.45 -17.91 10.50
CA ASN A 239 -13.14 -16.87 9.54
C ASN A 239 -13.46 -17.39 8.13
N ILE A 240 -14.28 -16.63 7.39
CA ILE A 240 -14.69 -16.95 6.02
C ILE A 240 -13.68 -16.30 5.06
N ILE A 241 -12.89 -17.14 4.40
CA ILE A 241 -11.80 -16.71 3.51
C ILE A 241 -12.23 -16.83 2.05
N TYR A 242 -12.12 -15.74 1.30
CA TYR A 242 -12.07 -15.78 -0.16
C TYR A 242 -10.71 -16.33 -0.60
N LYS A 243 -10.66 -17.55 -1.12
CA LYS A 243 -9.41 -18.20 -1.54
C LYS A 243 -8.98 -17.70 -2.92
N ILE A 244 -7.72 -17.27 -3.02
CA ILE A 244 -7.05 -17.06 -4.30
C ILE A 244 -6.59 -18.43 -4.82
N ASN A 245 -6.88 -18.75 -6.08
CA ASN A 245 -6.48 -20.02 -6.69
C ASN A 245 -5.71 -19.77 -8.00
N ASP A 246 -4.44 -20.17 -8.03
CA ASP A 246 -3.46 -19.80 -9.07
C ASP A 246 -3.87 -20.22 -10.49
N VAL A 247 -4.66 -21.30 -10.63
CA VAL A 247 -5.18 -21.76 -11.92
C VAL A 247 -6.14 -20.73 -12.56
N TYR A 248 -6.87 -19.98 -11.73
CA TYR A 248 -7.80 -18.93 -12.16
C TYR A 248 -7.06 -17.65 -12.54
N LEU A 249 -5.94 -17.37 -11.85
CA LEU A 249 -5.09 -16.21 -12.06
C LEU A 249 -4.38 -16.24 -13.42
N GLN A 250 -3.85 -17.41 -13.82
CA GLN A 250 -3.31 -17.60 -15.17
C GLN A 250 -4.35 -17.36 -16.29
N SER A 251 -5.64 -17.49 -15.97
CA SER A 251 -6.73 -17.18 -16.90
C SER A 251 -6.99 -15.68 -17.01
N ILE A 252 -6.75 -14.90 -15.94
CA ILE A 252 -6.90 -13.44 -15.91
C ILE A 252 -5.84 -12.81 -16.83
N GLU A 253 -4.57 -13.25 -16.75
CA GLU A 253 -3.46 -12.69 -17.53
C GLU A 253 -3.59 -12.88 -19.05
N ARG A 254 -4.21 -13.97 -19.50
CA ARG A 254 -4.35 -14.30 -20.94
C ARG A 254 -5.58 -13.68 -21.60
N GLY A 255 -6.28 -12.76 -20.93
CA GLY A 255 -7.48 -12.10 -21.46
C GLY A 255 -7.23 -10.64 -21.80
N LYS A 256 -7.63 -10.20 -23.01
CA LYS A 256 -8.02 -8.79 -23.17
C LYS A 256 -9.14 -8.50 -22.17
N VAL A 257 -9.11 -7.32 -21.54
CA VAL A 257 -10.19 -6.82 -20.69
C VAL A 257 -11.42 -6.56 -21.54
N THR A 258 -12.23 -7.59 -21.78
CA THR A 258 -13.51 -7.48 -22.45
C THR A 258 -14.54 -6.98 -21.44
N SER A 259 -15.15 -5.83 -21.73
CA SER A 259 -16.19 -5.18 -20.94
C SER A 259 -17.52 -5.96 -21.02
N TRP A 260 -17.57 -7.17 -20.47
CA TRP A 260 -18.74 -8.04 -20.43
C TRP A 260 -19.02 -8.49 -18.99
N GLN A 261 -19.98 -7.80 -18.36
CA GLN A 261 -20.43 -8.03 -16.98
C GLN A 261 -21.51 -9.12 -16.92
N GLN A 262 -21.15 -10.39 -17.17
CA GLN A 262 -22.08 -11.50 -16.94
C GLN A 262 -21.49 -12.49 -15.93
N ASP A 263 -22.10 -12.51 -14.74
CA ASP A 263 -21.86 -13.34 -13.55
C ASP A 263 -20.38 -13.64 -13.24
N ILE A 264 -19.53 -12.78 -12.64
CA ILE A 264 -19.42 -11.31 -12.49
C ILE A 264 -17.89 -11.04 -12.32
N GLY A 265 -17.31 -9.87 -12.62
CA GLY A 265 -15.84 -9.65 -12.56
C GLY A 265 -15.07 -10.22 -13.78
N LEU A 266 -13.73 -10.20 -13.80
CA LEU A 266 -12.97 -10.67 -14.98
C LEU A 266 -13.28 -12.14 -15.29
N ARG A 267 -13.79 -12.40 -16.51
CA ARG A 267 -14.23 -13.70 -17.03
C ARG A 267 -15.36 -14.40 -16.23
N GLY A 268 -16.00 -13.70 -15.29
CA GLY A 268 -17.03 -14.23 -14.39
C GLY A 268 -16.55 -14.55 -12.95
N THR A 269 -15.30 -14.23 -12.63
CA THR A 269 -14.71 -14.45 -11.29
C THR A 269 -15.18 -13.38 -10.31
N TRP A 270 -15.99 -13.77 -9.31
CA TRP A 270 -16.53 -12.85 -8.31
C TRP A 270 -15.41 -12.18 -7.51
N THR A 271 -15.53 -10.87 -7.29
CA THR A 271 -14.60 -10.10 -6.44
C THR A 271 -14.77 -10.50 -4.98
N ALA A 272 -13.76 -10.24 -4.13
CA ALA A 272 -13.85 -10.47 -2.68
C ALA A 272 -15.02 -9.66 -2.09
N ARG A 273 -15.15 -8.39 -2.51
CA ARG A 273 -16.29 -7.53 -2.15
C ARG A 273 -17.62 -8.12 -2.58
N TYR A 274 -17.80 -8.52 -3.85
CA TYR A 274 -19.07 -9.09 -4.30
C TYR A 274 -19.40 -10.39 -3.56
N THR A 275 -18.41 -11.27 -3.38
CA THR A 275 -18.57 -12.53 -2.65
C THR A 275 -19.08 -12.29 -1.24
N LYS A 276 -18.52 -11.30 -0.52
CA LYS A 276 -19.03 -10.90 0.81
C LYS A 276 -20.49 -10.44 0.78
N HIS A 277 -20.86 -9.54 -0.14
CA HIS A 277 -22.23 -9.02 -0.22
C HIS A 277 -23.21 -10.17 -0.58
N TRP A 278 -22.88 -10.99 -1.57
CA TRP A 278 -23.70 -12.15 -1.94
C TRP A 278 -23.86 -13.15 -0.78
N LEU A 279 -22.79 -13.38 0.00
CA LEU A 279 -22.85 -14.25 1.17
C LEU A 279 -23.78 -13.69 2.27
N LEU A 280 -23.65 -12.41 2.60
CA LEU A 280 -24.41 -11.77 3.69
C LEU A 280 -25.86 -11.45 3.29
N ASP A 281 -26.10 -10.99 2.06
CA ASP A 281 -27.39 -10.45 1.63
C ASP A 281 -28.29 -11.50 0.98
N LYS A 282 -27.72 -12.61 0.49
CA LYS A 282 -28.46 -13.66 -0.24
C LYS A 282 -28.27 -15.05 0.33
N TYR A 283 -27.03 -15.52 0.44
CA TYR A 283 -26.78 -16.93 0.76
C TYR A 283 -27.11 -17.27 2.22
N ILE A 284 -26.52 -16.56 3.18
CA ILE A 284 -26.76 -16.81 4.60
C ILE A 284 -28.25 -16.63 4.96
N PRO A 285 -28.96 -15.58 4.53
CA PRO A 285 -30.40 -15.48 4.71
C PRO A 285 -31.18 -16.65 4.10
N LYS A 286 -30.78 -17.16 2.92
CA LYS A 286 -31.42 -18.33 2.30
C LYS A 286 -31.18 -19.61 3.10
N VAL A 287 -29.95 -19.84 3.56
CA VAL A 287 -29.57 -20.98 4.41
C VAL A 287 -30.36 -20.97 5.71
N ILE A 288 -30.44 -19.81 6.38
CA ILE A 288 -31.23 -19.65 7.60
C ILE A 288 -32.69 -19.99 7.32
N ASN A 289 -33.33 -19.30 6.38
CA ASN A 289 -34.75 -19.52 6.04
C ASN A 289 -35.09 -20.96 5.64
N TYR A 290 -34.18 -21.67 4.96
CA TYR A 290 -34.38 -23.08 4.61
C TYR A 290 -34.37 -24.03 5.82
N TYR A 291 -33.65 -23.66 6.89
CA TYR A 291 -33.46 -24.48 8.08
C TYR A 291 -34.24 -24.02 9.32
N LEU A 292 -34.83 -22.81 9.33
CA LEU A 292 -35.72 -22.33 10.40
C LEU A 292 -36.85 -23.34 10.68
N ASP A 293 -37.63 -23.67 9.65
CA ASP A 293 -38.78 -24.59 9.75
C ASP A 293 -38.35 -26.05 10.01
N LYS A 294 -37.21 -26.47 9.43
CA LYS A 294 -36.69 -27.85 9.48
C LYS A 294 -36.17 -28.22 10.89
N PHE A 295 -35.71 -27.24 11.67
CA PHE A 295 -35.00 -27.46 12.94
C PHE A 295 -35.45 -26.57 14.12
N GLN A 296 -36.55 -25.82 13.99
CA GLN A 296 -37.07 -24.91 15.05
C GLN A 296 -36.01 -23.94 15.57
N LEU A 297 -35.26 -23.31 14.65
CA LEU A 297 -34.17 -22.39 14.98
C LEU A 297 -34.66 -20.95 15.11
N SER A 298 -33.97 -20.15 15.92
CA SER A 298 -34.18 -18.70 15.98
C SER A 298 -33.34 -17.99 14.90
N GLU A 299 -33.98 -17.20 14.04
CA GLU A 299 -33.31 -16.37 13.03
C GLU A 299 -32.35 -15.37 13.69
N ALA A 300 -32.80 -14.71 14.77
CA ALA A 300 -32.01 -13.71 15.49
C ALA A 300 -30.74 -14.30 16.11
N GLU A 301 -30.80 -15.55 16.62
CA GLU A 301 -29.60 -16.25 17.11
C GLU A 301 -28.59 -16.51 15.99
N LEU A 302 -29.05 -16.98 14.83
CA LEU A 302 -28.18 -17.29 13.70
C LEU A 302 -27.57 -16.04 13.04
N LEU A 303 -28.32 -14.92 12.99
CA LEU A 303 -27.78 -13.64 12.54
C LEU A 303 -26.76 -13.06 13.53
N ALA A 304 -26.98 -13.22 14.83
CA ALA A 304 -26.02 -12.82 15.87
C ALA A 304 -24.70 -13.63 15.85
N GLU A 305 -24.66 -14.77 15.15
CA GLU A 305 -23.41 -15.51 14.96
C GLU A 305 -22.43 -14.83 13.98
N ILE A 306 -22.91 -13.90 13.14
CA ILE A 306 -22.13 -13.21 12.11
C ILE A 306 -21.36 -12.03 12.72
N ILE A 307 -20.03 -12.09 12.65
CA ILE A 307 -19.14 -10.97 12.97
C ILE A 307 -18.70 -10.31 11.66
N ASN A 308 -19.35 -9.19 11.31
CA ASN A 308 -18.97 -8.39 10.16
C ASN A 308 -17.95 -7.32 10.57
N TYR A 309 -16.70 -7.45 10.09
CA TYR A 309 -15.71 -6.38 10.22
C TYR A 309 -16.16 -5.15 9.41
N LYS A 310 -16.26 -4.00 10.09
CA LYS A 310 -16.70 -2.72 9.49
C LYS A 310 -15.67 -2.22 8.47
N GLY A 311 -15.89 -2.57 7.20
CA GLY A 311 -15.05 -2.16 6.07
C GLY A 311 -15.67 -1.12 5.12
N GLU A 312 -16.95 -0.79 5.26
CA GLU A 312 -17.62 0.15 4.35
C GLU A 312 -17.29 1.61 4.67
N ARG A 313 -16.18 2.07 4.09
CA ARG A 313 -15.85 3.49 3.96
C ARG A 313 -16.49 4.04 2.67
N LEU A 314 -17.11 5.22 2.74
CA LEU A 314 -17.55 5.95 1.53
C LEU A 314 -16.34 6.25 0.64
N GLN A 315 -16.45 6.13 -0.68
CA GLN A 315 -15.33 6.48 -1.57
C GLN A 315 -15.01 7.97 -1.43
N ILE A 316 -13.73 8.36 -1.60
CA ILE A 316 -13.31 9.77 -1.45
C ILE A 316 -14.16 10.74 -2.29
N LYS A 317 -14.60 10.30 -3.48
CA LYS A 317 -15.45 11.08 -4.41
C LYS A 317 -16.93 11.19 -4.00
N GLU A 318 -17.39 10.35 -3.07
CA GLU A 318 -18.78 10.29 -2.58
C GLU A 318 -18.95 11.08 -1.27
N ILE A 319 -17.86 11.60 -0.71
CA ILE A 319 -17.86 12.36 0.55
C ILE A 319 -18.54 13.71 0.36
N ASN A 320 -19.59 13.96 1.14
CA ASN A 320 -20.30 15.25 1.19
C ASN A 320 -20.12 15.96 2.53
N HIS A 321 -19.63 15.29 3.58
CA HIS A 321 -19.34 15.90 4.87
C HIS A 321 -17.84 15.84 5.18
N ILE A 322 -17.28 16.96 5.63
CA ILE A 322 -15.85 17.09 5.96
C ILE A 322 -15.34 16.03 6.96
N ARG A 323 -16.19 15.56 7.87
CA ARG A 323 -15.84 14.52 8.85
C ARG A 323 -15.60 13.15 8.24
N ASP A 324 -16.15 12.85 7.05
CA ASP A 324 -15.93 11.57 6.38
C ASP A 324 -14.53 11.46 5.76
N LEU A 325 -13.75 12.56 5.73
CA LEU A 325 -12.32 12.56 5.42
C LEU A 325 -11.45 11.99 6.56
N LEU A 326 -11.97 11.91 7.79
CA LEU A 326 -11.17 11.53 8.97
C LEU A 326 -10.55 10.11 8.90
N PRO A 327 -11.23 9.06 8.41
CA PRO A 327 -10.61 7.74 8.25
C PRO A 327 -9.37 7.79 7.35
N TYR A 328 -9.46 8.51 6.23
CA TYR A 328 -8.38 8.69 5.26
C TYR A 328 -7.19 9.46 5.82
N LEU A 329 -7.46 10.54 6.57
CA LEU A 329 -6.43 11.30 7.27
C LEU A 329 -5.73 10.46 8.35
N ARG A 330 -6.47 9.58 9.05
CA ARG A 330 -5.92 8.69 10.08
C ARG A 330 -5.06 7.58 9.48
N ASP A 331 -5.39 7.04 8.30
CA ASP A 331 -4.50 6.13 7.57
C ASP A 331 -3.17 6.82 7.22
N ILE A 332 -3.23 8.05 6.66
CA ILE A 332 -2.05 8.87 6.33
C ILE A 332 -1.24 9.16 7.59
N GLN A 333 -1.88 9.56 8.69
CA GLN A 333 -1.22 9.83 9.97
C GLN A 333 -0.51 8.59 10.51
N SER A 334 -1.15 7.42 10.44
CA SER A 334 -0.56 6.14 10.88
C SER A 334 0.69 5.78 10.06
N TRP A 335 0.63 5.98 8.74
CA TRP A 335 1.77 5.82 7.85
C TRP A 335 2.90 6.82 8.14
N LEU A 336 2.59 8.12 8.23
CA LEU A 336 3.56 9.17 8.55
C LEU A 336 4.25 8.97 9.91
N HIS A 337 3.56 8.32 10.87
CA HIS A 337 4.11 8.01 12.18
C HIS A 337 5.20 6.92 12.14
N ILE A 338 5.08 5.93 11.25
CA ILE A 338 6.05 4.84 11.12
C ILE A 338 7.12 5.09 10.04
N TYR A 339 6.83 5.93 9.05
CA TYR A 339 7.73 6.30 7.96
C TYR A 339 8.89 7.16 8.49
N LYS A 340 10.15 6.79 8.22
CA LYS A 340 11.33 7.41 8.87
C LYS A 340 12.12 8.32 7.94
N GLU A 341 11.99 8.09 6.64
CA GLU A 341 12.69 8.75 5.56
C GLU A 341 12.08 10.14 5.28
N ASN A 342 12.74 10.92 4.42
CA ASN A 342 12.11 12.13 3.89
C ASN A 342 11.05 11.79 2.83
N ILE A 343 10.05 12.65 2.69
CA ILE A 343 8.96 12.52 1.71
C ILE A 343 9.16 13.57 0.62
N ALA A 344 8.95 13.23 -0.66
CA ALA A 344 9.01 14.21 -1.75
C ALA A 344 8.00 15.34 -1.52
N ALA A 345 8.44 16.59 -1.58
CA ALA A 345 7.58 17.74 -1.26
C ALA A 345 6.37 17.83 -2.21
N SER A 346 6.54 17.43 -3.48
CA SER A 346 5.48 17.35 -4.49
C SER A 346 4.29 16.47 -4.10
N LEU A 347 4.48 15.46 -3.24
CA LEU A 347 3.38 14.62 -2.74
C LEU A 347 2.53 15.34 -1.67
N LEU A 348 3.08 16.38 -1.03
CA LEU A 348 2.50 17.08 0.12
C LEU A 348 2.03 18.51 -0.20
N GLN A 349 2.56 19.14 -1.25
CA GLN A 349 2.26 20.54 -1.63
C GLN A 349 0.76 20.81 -1.79
N SER A 350 0.07 20.08 -2.69
CA SER A 350 -1.37 20.23 -2.91
C SER A 350 -2.18 19.86 -1.67
N TYR A 351 -1.74 18.84 -0.91
CA TYR A 351 -2.38 18.38 0.31
C TYR A 351 -2.35 19.46 1.41
N TYR A 352 -1.20 20.08 1.67
CA TYR A 352 -1.09 21.16 2.65
C TYR A 352 -1.92 22.39 2.24
N GLN A 353 -1.87 22.79 0.97
CA GLN A 353 -2.65 23.92 0.46
C GLN A 353 -4.16 23.67 0.65
N ALA A 354 -4.67 22.57 0.09
CA ALA A 354 -6.10 22.30 0.08
C ALA A 354 -6.68 22.07 1.48
N PHE A 355 -5.95 21.38 2.38
CA PHE A 355 -6.43 21.21 3.76
C PHE A 355 -6.32 22.50 4.58
N THR A 356 -5.29 23.33 4.40
CA THR A 356 -5.21 24.64 5.07
C THR A 356 -6.36 25.55 4.64
N ASP A 357 -6.67 25.59 3.33
CA ASP A 357 -7.80 26.38 2.82
C ASP A 357 -9.16 25.83 3.24
N LEU A 358 -9.31 24.51 3.39
CA LEU A 358 -10.53 23.87 3.88
C LEU A 358 -10.84 24.27 5.33
N ILE A 359 -9.83 24.31 6.21
CA ILE A 359 -10.00 24.64 7.63
C ILE A 359 -9.92 26.15 7.93
N ARG A 360 -9.59 26.99 6.94
CA ARG A 360 -9.31 28.43 7.14
C ARG A 360 -10.43 29.19 7.86
N ASN A 361 -11.68 28.81 7.60
CA ASN A 361 -12.89 29.41 8.18
C ASN A 361 -13.43 28.59 9.37
N THR A 362 -12.56 28.06 10.22
CA THR A 362 -12.98 27.44 11.49
C THR A 362 -13.33 28.52 12.51
N ASP A 363 -14.39 28.29 13.29
CA ASP A 363 -14.74 29.10 14.46
C ASP A 363 -13.53 29.27 15.40
N SER A 364 -13.19 30.52 15.72
CA SER A 364 -12.05 30.88 16.58
C SER A 364 -12.17 30.34 18.01
N ALA A 365 -13.38 29.93 18.44
CA ALA A 365 -13.64 29.29 19.72
C ALA A 365 -13.35 27.77 19.73
N ILE A 366 -12.60 27.24 18.75
CA ILE A 366 -12.17 25.84 18.71
C ILE A 366 -11.43 25.40 20.00
N THR A 367 -11.78 24.22 20.50
CA THR A 367 -11.15 23.60 21.67
C THR A 367 -9.80 22.97 21.35
N GLY A 368 -8.88 22.97 22.33
CA GLY A 368 -7.55 22.38 22.16
C GLY A 368 -6.60 23.18 21.27
N ILE A 369 -6.73 24.52 21.24
CA ILE A 369 -5.79 25.39 20.50
C ILE A 369 -4.33 25.21 20.97
N ASP A 370 -4.11 24.81 22.21
CA ASP A 370 -2.80 24.47 22.76
C ASP A 370 -2.20 23.20 22.13
N TYR A 371 -3.02 22.18 21.83
CA TYR A 371 -2.58 20.99 21.10
C TYR A 371 -2.16 21.33 19.66
N ILE A 372 -2.99 22.11 18.96
CA ILE A 372 -2.69 22.63 17.62
C ILE A 372 -1.36 23.41 17.64
N MET A 373 -1.21 24.36 18.56
CA MET A 373 -0.03 25.21 18.63
C MET A 373 1.23 24.42 19.02
N ARG A 374 1.15 23.44 19.92
CA ARG A 374 2.29 22.56 20.26
C ARG A 374 2.79 21.78 19.05
N ASN A 375 1.90 21.31 18.18
CA ASN A 375 2.30 20.60 16.95
C ASN A 375 2.96 21.56 15.95
N LEU A 376 2.35 22.71 15.67
CA LEU A 376 2.88 23.69 14.72
C LEU A 376 4.22 24.30 15.17
N LEU A 377 4.37 24.60 16.47
CA LEU A 377 5.61 25.15 17.01
C LEU A 377 6.76 24.13 16.99
N ARG A 378 6.50 22.84 17.22
CA ARG A 378 7.51 21.77 17.10
C ARG A 378 8.16 21.68 15.71
N ILE A 379 7.45 22.13 14.67
CA ILE A 379 7.98 22.21 13.30
C ILE A 379 8.90 23.44 13.16
N LYS A 380 8.47 24.61 13.66
CA LYS A 380 9.28 25.84 13.65
C LYS A 380 10.56 25.72 14.48
N TRP A 381 10.49 25.16 15.68
CA TRP A 381 11.61 25.06 16.64
C TRP A 381 12.81 24.21 16.16
N LYS A 382 12.66 23.38 15.11
CA LYS A 382 13.81 22.69 14.48
C LYS A 382 14.51 23.51 13.39
N ASN A 383 13.93 24.64 12.98
CA ASN A 383 14.43 25.49 11.91
C ASN A 383 15.02 26.83 12.42
N THR A 384 14.67 27.27 13.63
CA THR A 384 15.27 28.43 14.31
C THR A 384 15.69 28.08 15.73
N GLN A 385 16.92 28.49 16.11
CA GLN A 385 17.54 28.24 17.42
C GLN A 385 17.10 29.24 18.52
N GLU A 386 15.97 29.92 18.35
CA GLU A 386 15.55 31.02 19.21
C GLU A 386 14.60 30.57 20.34
N GLU A 387 14.69 31.29 21.46
CA GLU A 387 14.03 30.95 22.73
C GLU A 387 12.50 31.01 22.64
N ILE A 388 11.83 30.16 23.42
CA ILE A 388 10.37 30.10 23.49
C ILE A 388 9.83 31.40 24.11
N PRO A 389 8.94 32.16 23.44
CA PRO A 389 8.15 33.17 24.10
C PRO A 389 7.23 32.47 25.10
N SER A 390 7.51 32.61 26.40
CA SER A 390 6.83 31.88 27.49
C SER A 390 5.35 32.25 27.68
N ASN A 391 4.82 33.17 26.87
CA ASN A 391 3.49 33.72 26.97
C ASN A 391 2.51 33.03 26.01
N SER A 392 1.79 32.03 26.53
CA SER A 392 0.65 31.37 25.87
C SER A 392 -0.54 32.30 25.57
N THR A 393 -0.52 33.54 26.07
CA THR A 393 -1.59 34.55 25.95
C THR A 393 -1.88 35.03 24.53
N HIS A 394 -1.05 34.67 23.54
CA HIS A 394 -1.22 35.05 22.14
C HIS A 394 -1.66 33.89 21.22
N TRP A 395 -1.87 32.69 21.77
CA TRP A 395 -2.28 31.52 20.98
C TRP A 395 -3.77 31.61 20.62
N ASN A 396 -4.06 31.87 19.34
CA ASN A 396 -5.40 31.90 18.78
C ASN A 396 -5.41 31.22 17.41
N PHE A 397 -6.60 30.90 16.90
CA PHE A 397 -6.74 30.18 15.64
C PHE A 397 -6.16 30.92 14.43
N LYS A 398 -6.21 32.27 14.41
CA LYS A 398 -5.59 33.08 13.35
C LYS A 398 -4.07 32.88 13.30
N TYR A 399 -3.40 32.78 14.45
CA TYR A 399 -1.97 32.49 14.51
C TYR A 399 -1.64 31.05 14.05
N ALA A 400 -2.52 30.07 14.34
CA ALA A 400 -2.39 28.71 13.83
C ALA A 400 -2.49 28.66 12.29
N ILE A 401 -3.45 29.37 11.69
CA ILE A 401 -3.59 29.51 10.23
C ILE A 401 -2.35 30.16 9.61
N ASN A 402 -1.84 31.26 10.18
CA ASN A 402 -0.60 31.89 9.71
C ASN A 402 0.58 30.90 9.71
N CYS A 403 0.70 30.07 10.76
CA CYS A 403 1.76 29.06 10.83
C CYS A 403 1.61 27.97 9.77
N LEU A 404 0.38 27.59 9.39
CA LEU A 404 0.09 26.67 8.30
C LEU A 404 0.39 27.29 6.93
N ASP A 405 0.01 28.55 6.70
CA ASP A 405 0.34 29.31 5.48
C ASP A 405 1.87 29.42 5.27
N GLU A 406 2.64 29.61 6.34
CA GLU A 406 4.11 29.53 6.29
C GLU A 406 4.61 28.13 5.90
N GLN A 407 3.98 27.04 6.36
CA GLN A 407 4.36 25.68 5.94
C GLN A 407 4.02 25.41 4.47
N VAL A 408 2.88 25.92 3.99
CA VAL A 408 2.49 25.88 2.57
C VAL A 408 3.53 26.63 1.71
N ALA A 409 3.88 27.87 2.08
CA ALA A 409 4.89 28.66 1.39
C ALA A 409 6.28 27.96 1.40
N ARG A 410 6.67 27.36 2.52
CA ARG A 410 7.94 26.63 2.64
C ARG A 410 7.96 25.36 1.78
N ILE A 411 6.91 24.54 1.80
CA ILE A 411 6.92 23.26 1.09
C ILE A 411 6.87 23.43 -0.43
N ASN A 412 6.24 24.51 -0.92
CA ASN A 412 6.28 24.91 -2.34
C ASN A 412 7.70 25.26 -2.83
N ASN A 413 8.61 25.62 -1.92
CA ASN A 413 10.03 25.92 -2.21
C ASN A 413 11.00 24.81 -1.75
N SER A 414 10.48 23.68 -1.24
CA SER A 414 11.28 22.57 -0.73
C SER A 414 11.31 21.41 -1.73
N LYS A 415 12.40 20.62 -1.75
CA LYS A 415 12.48 19.37 -2.54
C LYS A 415 11.84 18.18 -1.82
N TYR A 416 11.98 18.16 -0.50
CA TYR A 416 11.50 17.10 0.39
C TYR A 416 11.07 17.68 1.75
N GLU A 417 10.35 16.86 2.51
CA GLU A 417 9.87 17.14 3.86
C GLU A 417 10.26 15.99 4.81
N LYS A 418 10.44 16.27 6.10
CA LYS A 418 10.63 15.21 7.11
C LYS A 418 9.27 14.60 7.46
N SER A 419 9.13 13.27 7.44
CA SER A 419 7.87 12.58 7.78
C SER A 419 7.26 13.04 9.11
N PHE A 420 8.09 13.25 10.13
CA PHE A 420 7.69 13.81 11.43
C PHE A 420 6.99 15.17 11.34
N ASN A 421 7.42 16.06 10.44
CA ASN A 421 6.77 17.36 10.26
C ASN A 421 5.40 17.18 9.59
N ALA A 422 5.31 16.27 8.62
CA ALA A 422 4.05 15.91 7.97
C ALA A 422 3.06 15.27 8.97
N ASP A 423 3.51 14.35 9.84
CA ASP A 423 2.71 13.74 10.91
C ASP A 423 2.08 14.84 11.80
N LEU A 424 2.88 15.81 12.26
CA LEU A 424 2.39 16.94 13.07
C LEU A 424 1.38 17.83 12.34
N ILE A 425 1.53 18.04 11.02
CA ILE A 425 0.58 18.81 10.20
C ILE A 425 -0.72 18.02 10.01
N THR A 426 -0.65 16.74 9.63
CA THR A 426 -1.83 15.88 9.49
C THR A 426 -2.59 15.72 10.82
N ARG A 427 -1.90 15.56 11.96
CA ARG A 427 -2.53 15.57 13.30
C ARG A 427 -3.26 16.89 13.60
N THR A 428 -2.72 18.01 13.11
CA THR A 428 -3.36 19.32 13.25
C THR A 428 -4.63 19.41 12.41
N PHE A 429 -4.61 18.95 11.16
CA PHE A 429 -5.80 18.89 10.30
C PHE A 429 -6.89 17.97 10.89
N ILE A 430 -6.52 16.77 11.37
CA ILE A 430 -7.44 15.83 12.04
C ILE A 430 -8.13 16.51 13.22
N TRP A 431 -7.36 17.11 14.14
CA TRP A 431 -7.91 17.75 15.34
C TRP A 431 -8.89 18.87 15.01
N ILE A 432 -8.59 19.67 13.99
CA ILE A 432 -9.44 20.79 13.56
C ILE A 432 -10.74 20.28 12.92
N ILE A 433 -10.70 19.22 12.11
CA ILE A 433 -11.89 18.61 11.50
C ILE A 433 -12.78 17.88 12.53
N GLU A 434 -12.17 17.31 13.57
CA GLU A 434 -12.91 16.66 14.67
C GLU A 434 -13.62 17.69 15.57
N ASN A 435 -12.89 18.70 16.03
CA ASN A 435 -13.29 19.59 17.12
C ASN A 435 -13.75 20.99 16.67
N GLY A 436 -13.44 21.40 15.44
CA GLY A 436 -13.80 22.70 14.89
C GLY A 436 -15.20 22.75 14.29
N LYS A 437 -15.84 23.93 14.33
CA LYS A 437 -16.98 24.26 13.47
C LYS A 437 -16.43 24.93 12.22
N ILE A 438 -16.49 24.26 11.07
CA ILE A 438 -15.82 24.68 9.84
C ILE A 438 -16.85 25.11 8.80
N SER A 439 -16.75 26.35 8.32
CA SER A 439 -17.58 26.88 7.22
C SER A 439 -16.84 26.75 5.88
N PHE A 440 -17.12 25.70 5.12
CA PHE A 440 -16.46 25.40 3.85
C PHE A 440 -17.45 25.44 2.66
N SER A 441 -16.92 25.73 1.47
CA SER A 441 -17.61 25.57 0.20
C SER A 441 -17.39 24.16 -0.38
N GLN A 442 -18.31 23.68 -1.23
CA GLN A 442 -18.12 22.40 -1.93
C GLN A 442 -16.83 22.39 -2.79
N ALA A 443 -16.41 23.55 -3.32
CA ALA A 443 -15.16 23.67 -4.06
C ALA A 443 -13.92 23.38 -3.19
N GLN A 444 -13.89 23.86 -1.94
CA GLN A 444 -12.82 23.53 -0.99
C GLN A 444 -12.83 22.04 -0.63
N LEU A 445 -14.00 21.45 -0.41
CA LEU A 445 -14.12 20.01 -0.12
C LEU A 445 -13.63 19.15 -1.30
N ASN A 446 -14.05 19.48 -2.52
CA ASN A 446 -13.61 18.79 -3.74
C ASN A 446 -12.09 18.93 -3.97
N ALA A 447 -11.52 20.11 -3.71
CA ALA A 447 -10.07 20.32 -3.80
C ALA A 447 -9.30 19.48 -2.76
N ALA A 448 -9.81 19.40 -1.53
CA ALA A 448 -9.23 18.56 -0.48
C ALA A 448 -9.30 17.07 -0.84
N GLN A 449 -10.42 16.59 -1.38
CA GLN A 449 -10.56 15.21 -1.90
C GLN A 449 -9.52 14.89 -2.99
N GLN A 450 -9.37 15.78 -3.98
CA GLN A 450 -8.40 15.60 -5.06
C GLN A 450 -6.95 15.60 -4.55
N ALA A 451 -6.62 16.49 -3.62
CA ALA A 451 -5.28 16.60 -3.02
C ALA A 451 -4.95 15.46 -2.03
N LEU A 452 -5.97 14.85 -1.41
CA LEU A 452 -5.84 13.72 -0.51
C LEU A 452 -5.47 12.42 -1.23
N GLN A 453 -6.06 12.20 -2.42
CA GLN A 453 -5.99 10.92 -3.14
C GLN A 453 -4.56 10.38 -3.31
N PRO A 454 -3.57 11.12 -3.83
CA PRO A 454 -2.25 10.55 -4.11
C PRO A 454 -1.48 10.16 -2.83
N LEU A 455 -1.62 10.98 -1.78
CA LEU A 455 -0.98 10.75 -0.48
C LEU A 455 -1.61 9.55 0.24
N TRP A 456 -2.94 9.42 0.18
CA TRP A 456 -3.64 8.24 0.71
C TRP A 456 -3.31 6.96 -0.08
N GLU A 457 -3.22 7.05 -1.41
CA GLU A 457 -2.83 5.91 -2.26
C GLU A 457 -1.37 5.46 -2.05
N GLN A 458 -0.48 6.37 -1.67
CA GLN A 458 0.86 6.03 -1.17
C GLN A 458 0.78 5.34 0.18
N SER A 459 0.13 5.98 1.15
CA SER A 459 -0.03 5.49 2.53
C SER A 459 -0.61 4.08 2.58
N ARG A 460 -1.78 3.84 1.97
CA ARG A 460 -2.44 2.52 2.00
C ARG A 460 -1.61 1.42 1.36
N PHE A 461 -0.88 1.74 0.28
CA PHE A 461 -0.05 0.78 -0.43
C PHE A 461 1.19 0.41 0.41
N GLU A 462 1.89 1.40 0.96
CA GLU A 462 3.06 1.13 1.79
C GLU A 462 2.71 0.46 3.11
N MET A 463 1.64 0.90 3.79
CA MET A 463 1.16 0.24 5.03
C MET A 463 0.86 -1.25 4.79
N ARG A 464 0.28 -1.59 3.64
CA ARG A 464 -0.17 -2.95 3.31
C ARG A 464 0.91 -3.85 2.70
N HIS A 465 1.90 -3.30 2.01
CA HIS A 465 2.89 -4.12 1.28
C HIS A 465 4.35 -3.85 1.67
N VAL A 466 4.69 -2.66 2.18
CA VAL A 466 6.08 -2.27 2.51
C VAL A 466 6.39 -2.39 4.01
N TYR A 467 5.40 -2.11 4.88
CA TYR A 467 5.59 -2.08 6.33
C TYR A 467 5.03 -3.29 7.10
N LEU A 468 4.32 -4.22 6.47
CA LEU A 468 3.91 -5.48 7.12
C LEU A 468 5.09 -6.42 7.46
N ASN A 469 6.24 -6.23 6.82
CA ASN A 469 7.34 -7.20 6.79
C ASN A 469 8.58 -6.71 7.57
N GLN A 470 8.38 -5.98 8.69
CA GLN A 470 9.44 -5.28 9.44
C GLN A 470 9.36 -5.49 10.96
#